data_AF-A0A2V1BBA9-F1
#
_entry.id   AF-A0A2V1BBA9-F1
#
_cell.length_a   1.000
_cell.length_b   1.000
_cell.length_c   1.000
_cell.angle_alpha   90.00
_cell.angle_beta   90.00
_cell.angle_gamma   90.00
#
_symmetry.space_group_name_H-M   'P 1'
#
loop_
_entity.id
_entity.type
_entity.pdbx_description
1 polymer ?
#
loop_
_entity_poly.entity_id
_entity_poly.type
_entity_poly.pdbx_seq_one_letter_code
_entity_poly.pdbx_strand_id
1 'polypeptide(L)' 'MSEQVNADHVTRNGTQYHKYQIQPNAGKVPTSIENWRKKIGGTHAVMGSVFVKKDGTEEDVEAGVKEGLDEIEGM' A
#
# COMPACT_ATOMS: atom_id res chain seq x y z
N MET A 1 -11.95 9.41 -17.56
CA MET A 1 -10.53 9.07 -17.78
C MET A 1 -10.30 7.70 -17.18
N SER A 2 -9.89 6.71 -17.98
CA SER A 2 -9.63 5.35 -17.51
C SER A 2 -8.26 5.27 -16.84
N GLU A 3 -8.21 4.76 -15.62
CA GLU A 3 -6.96 4.50 -14.89
C GLU A 3 -6.22 3.34 -15.60
N GLN A 4 -5.02 3.61 -16.13
CA GLN A 4 -4.17 2.56 -16.67
C GLN A 4 -3.26 2.05 -15.55
N VAL A 5 -3.46 0.78 -15.18
CA VAL A 5 -2.79 0.12 -14.06
C VAL A 5 -1.79 -0.88 -14.65
N ASN A 6 -0.49 -0.61 -14.49
CA ASN A 6 0.53 -1.67 -14.50
C ASN A 6 0.77 -2.11 -13.05
N ALA A 7 1.26 -3.32 -12.83
CA ALA A 7 1.41 -3.88 -11.47
C ALA A 7 2.27 -3.00 -10.54
N ASP A 8 3.17 -2.23 -11.16
CA ASP A 8 4.24 -1.42 -10.59
C ASP A 8 4.01 0.11 -10.77
N HIS A 9 3.13 0.52 -11.68
CA HIS A 9 2.88 1.93 -11.99
C HIS A 9 1.39 2.25 -12.21
N VAL A 10 0.94 3.38 -11.64
CA VAL A 10 -0.45 3.85 -11.77
C VAL A 10 -0.46 5.30 -12.21
N THR A 11 -1.33 5.64 -13.18
CA THR A 11 -1.58 7.04 -13.55
C THR A 11 -2.91 7.51 -12.96
N ARG A 12 -2.87 8.49 -12.06
CA ARG A 12 -4.05 9.12 -11.44
C ARG A 12 -4.08 10.60 -11.80
N ASN A 13 -5.18 11.06 -12.39
CA ASN A 13 -5.35 12.47 -12.79
C ASN A 13 -4.19 13.05 -13.62
N GLY A 14 -3.55 12.23 -14.46
CA GLY A 14 -2.40 12.63 -15.27
C GLY A 14 -1.04 12.56 -14.55
N THR A 15 -1.02 12.31 -13.24
CA THR A 15 0.21 12.08 -12.46
C THR A 15 0.55 10.60 -12.40
N GLN A 16 1.81 10.26 -12.63
CA GLN A 16 2.31 8.89 -12.50
C GLN A 16 2.81 8.60 -11.08
N TYR A 17 2.54 7.39 -10.61
CA TYR A 17 2.94 6.88 -9.31
C TYR A 17 3.61 5.52 -9.45
N HIS A 18 4.58 5.24 -8.58
CA HIS A 18 4.99 3.88 -8.23
C HIS A 18 3.99 3.28 -7.24
N LYS A 19 3.61 2.03 -7.46
CA LYS A 19 2.73 1.29 -6.55
C LYS A 19 3.54 0.28 -5.75
N TYR A 20 3.41 0.33 -4.43
CA TYR A 20 3.98 -0.64 -3.51
C TYR A 20 2.85 -1.33 -2.74
N GLN A 21 3.00 -2.61 -2.43
CA GLN A 21 2.01 -3.37 -1.66
C GLN A 21 2.46 -3.52 -0.22
N ILE A 22 1.54 -3.30 0.72
CA ILE A 22 1.78 -3.55 2.14
C ILE A 22 1.34 -4.98 2.44
N GLN A 23 2.27 -5.79 2.94
CA GLN A 23 2.02 -7.15 3.40
C GLN A 23 2.46 -7.31 4.86
N PRO A 24 1.61 -7.84 5.75
CA PRO A 24 1.99 -8.19 7.11
C PRO A 24 2.79 -9.51 7.07
N ASN A 25 4.01 -9.48 6.56
CA ASN A 25 4.78 -10.69 6.29
C ASN A 25 5.75 -11.09 7.44
N ALA A 26 6.35 -10.12 8.13
CA ALA A 26 7.29 -10.37 9.24
C ALA A 26 7.32 -9.23 10.27
N GLY A 27 7.69 -9.52 11.52
CA GLY A 27 7.81 -8.55 12.61
C GLY A 27 6.77 -8.70 13.73
N LYS A 28 6.76 -7.77 14.69
CA LYS A 28 5.70 -7.65 15.71
C LYS A 28 4.45 -7.08 15.07
N VAL A 29 3.56 -7.97 14.65
CA VAL A 29 2.24 -7.60 14.11
C VAL A 29 1.23 -7.68 15.27
N PRO A 30 0.34 -6.69 15.44
CA PRO A 30 -0.75 -6.79 16.41
C PRO A 30 -1.59 -8.06 16.23
N THR A 31 -2.03 -8.67 17.34
CA THR A 31 -2.78 -9.94 17.34
C THR A 31 -4.05 -9.89 16.48
N SER A 32 -4.70 -8.73 16.40
CA SER A 32 -5.87 -8.49 15.54
C SER A 32 -5.56 -8.69 14.06
N ILE A 33 -4.44 -8.13 13.58
CA ILE A 33 -3.97 -8.24 12.20
C ILE A 33 -3.47 -9.66 11.91
N GLU A 34 -2.81 -10.32 12.87
CA GLU A 34 -2.40 -11.72 12.73
C GLU A 34 -3.62 -12.66 12.57
N ASN A 35 -4.66 -12.43 13.39
CA ASN A 35 -5.90 -13.21 13.33
C ASN A 35 -6.67 -12.96 12.03
N TRP A 36 -6.72 -11.72 11.55
CA TRP A 36 -7.26 -11.42 10.23
C TRP A 36 -6.48 -12.16 9.15
N ARG A 37 -5.14 -12.02 9.12
CA ARG A 37 -4.24 -12.69 8.16
C ARG A 37 -4.44 -14.21 8.10
N LYS A 38 -4.61 -14.87 9.25
CA LYS A 38 -4.89 -16.33 9.32
C LYS A 38 -6.23 -16.69 8.69
N LYS A 39 -7.25 -15.82 8.74
CA LYS A 39 -8.57 -16.06 8.15
C LYS A 39 -8.61 -15.87 6.63
N ILE A 40 -7.80 -14.97 6.09
CA ILE A 40 -7.83 -14.59 4.66
C ILE A 40 -6.77 -15.27 3.78
N GLY A 41 -5.98 -16.21 4.31
CA GLY A 41 -5.12 -17.09 3.48
C GLY A 41 -3.60 -16.97 3.69
N GLY A 42 -3.12 -16.32 4.75
CA GLY A 42 -1.72 -16.40 5.18
C GLY A 42 -0.81 -15.25 4.73
N THR A 43 0.48 -15.55 4.56
CA THR A 43 1.60 -14.58 4.45
C THR A 43 1.62 -13.74 3.17
N HIS A 44 0.88 -14.14 2.15
CA HIS A 44 0.81 -13.42 0.87
C HIS A 44 -0.35 -12.42 0.78
N ALA A 45 -1.12 -12.25 1.86
CA ALA A 45 -2.21 -11.28 1.90
C ALA A 45 -1.68 -9.84 1.79
N VAL A 46 -2.18 -9.10 0.81
CA VAL A 46 -1.94 -7.66 0.66
C VAL A 46 -2.98 -6.92 1.52
N MET A 47 -2.53 -6.07 2.44
CA MET A 47 -3.39 -5.24 3.30
C MET A 47 -3.78 -3.93 2.64
N GLY A 48 -2.89 -3.38 1.82
CA GLY A 48 -3.10 -2.08 1.20
C GLY A 48 -2.05 -1.81 0.13
N SER A 49 -2.18 -0.65 -0.50
CA SER A 49 -1.20 -0.17 -1.48
C SER A 49 -0.73 1.23 -1.11
N VAL A 50 0.57 1.46 -1.27
CA VAL A 50 1.19 2.78 -1.16
C VAL A 50 1.44 3.30 -2.57
N PHE A 51 1.14 4.58 -2.77
CA PHE A 51 1.38 5.27 -4.04
C PHE A 51 2.38 6.39 -3.83
N VAL A 52 3.57 6.25 -4.41
CA VAL A 52 4.60 7.29 -4.36
C VAL A 52 4.68 7.96 -5.71
N LYS A 53 4.66 9.29 -5.74
CA LYS A 53 4.76 10.04 -6.99
C LYS A 53 6.05 9.66 -7.72
N LYS A 54 5.95 9.44 -9.04
CA LYS A 54 7.11 9.21 -9.88
C LYS A 54 8.00 10.46 -9.88
N ASP A 55 9.30 10.26 -9.70
CA ASP A 55 10.30 11.34 -9.54
C ASP A 55 10.01 12.25 -8.31
N GLY A 56 9.30 11.73 -7.31
CA GLY A 56 8.99 12.43 -6.06
C GLY A 56 10.17 12.56 -5.11
N THR A 57 10.05 13.45 -4.13
CA THR A 57 11.05 13.69 -3.09
C THR A 57 10.91 12.71 -1.91
N GLU A 58 11.82 12.80 -0.93
CA GLU A 58 11.70 12.05 0.32
C GLU A 58 10.37 12.36 1.03
N GLU A 59 9.93 13.60 1.01
CA GLU A 59 8.64 14.01 1.57
C GLU A 59 7.44 13.38 0.83
N ASP A 60 7.53 13.22 -0.50
CA ASP A 60 6.49 12.50 -1.28
C ASP A 60 6.43 11.01 -0.89
N VAL A 61 7.57 10.41 -0.54
CA VAL A 61 7.63 9.03 -0.03
C VAL A 61 6.96 8.94 1.33
N GLU A 62 7.34 9.82 2.27
CA GLU A 62 6.75 9.83 3.62
C GLU A 62 5.23 10.03 3.58
N ALA A 63 4.76 10.98 2.76
CA ALA A 63 3.35 11.24 2.57
C ALA A 63 2.61 10.01 2.02
N GLY A 64 3.13 9.40 0.95
CA GLY A 64 2.50 8.21 0.34
C GLY A 64 2.46 7.02 1.29
N VAL A 65 3.50 6.81 2.10
CA VAL A 65 3.54 5.75 3.12
C VAL A 65 2.52 6.02 4.21
N LYS A 66 2.45 7.26 4.71
CA LYS A 66 1.49 7.64 5.75
C LYS A 66 0.05 7.45 5.28
N GLU A 67 -0.29 7.94 4.08
CA GLU A 67 -1.63 7.76 3.51
C GLU A 67 -2.00 6.27 3.39
N GLY A 68 -1.08 5.43 2.90
CA GLY A 68 -1.33 3.99 2.78
C GLY A 68 -1.49 3.28 4.13
N LEU A 69 -0.85 3.77 5.20
CA LEU A 69 -1.04 3.25 6.56
C LEU A 69 -2.35 3.73 7.18
N ASP A 70 -2.71 5.00 7.01
CA ASP A 70 -3.97 5.57 7.50
C ASP A 70 -5.18 4.84 6.87
N GLU A 71 -5.11 4.47 5.59
CA GLU A 71 -6.14 3.65 4.91
C GLU A 71 -6.29 2.26 5.54
N ILE A 72 -5.19 1.66 5.97
CA ILE A 72 -5.17 0.35 6.64
C ILE A 72 -5.70 0.44 8.08
N GLU A 73 -5.34 1.49 8.83
CA GLU A 73 -5.81 1.67 10.21
C GLU A 73 -7.30 2.01 10.29
N GLY A 74 -7.87 2.56 9.21
CA GLY A 74 -9.31 2.80 9.08
C GLY A 74 -10.16 1.56 8.74
N MET A 75 -9.58 0.37 8.59
CA MET A 75 -10.27 -0.89 8.24
C MET A 75 -10.98 -1.60 9.40
#